data_AF-A0A8D8G602-F1
#
_entry.id   AF-A0A8D8G602-F1
#
_cell.length_a   1.000
_cell.length_b   1.000
_cell.length_c   1.000
_cell.angle_alpha   90.00
_cell.angle_beta   90.00
_cell.angle_gamma   90.00
#
_symmetry.space_group_name_H-M   'P 1'
#
loop_
_entity.id
_entity.type
_entity.pdbx_description
1 polymer ?
#
loop_
_entity_poly.entity_id
_entity_poly.type
_entity_poly.pdbx_seq_one_letter_code
_entity_poly.pdbx_strand_id
1 'polypeptide(L)'
;MVDIISNRVQEAYGSFRLPGMFGTGGTTQTVEAAGGFSTYAMLKRFGEPMRRERQMNKDNERKRREESLYQMKDSAPPHVMPDIRTGTSELACRFCTPNAPVQTQLDDADRRRTAIDILRVTSHAGRRTDSDATDWGVWCPHLAQAARVKKFDYPQVAGAVMAEDRVQQALDTACDEAVNEKRQELIAAGQSDESFDEDSYYNQMLKKHQKRAERVLIGMRSKLSHLALTITSWVLYKLLPCFISGVAAHPGQVDMIKRAIAAHPDAPLIFLPLHRSHLDYIMVSFILLNHDIRCPLVAGGDNLRIPVFGNILRYDGAF
;
A
#
# COMPACT_ATOMS: atom_id res chain seq x y z
N MET A 1 23.38 -8.51 11.72
CA MET A 1 24.48 -8.58 12.73
C MET A 1 24.23 -9.63 13.81
N VAL A 2 22.96 -9.98 14.11
CA VAL A 2 22.60 -11.03 15.08
C VAL A 2 22.89 -12.44 14.56
N ASP A 3 22.75 -12.68 13.25
CA ASP A 3 22.96 -14.02 12.65
C ASP A 3 24.43 -14.47 12.60
N ILE A 4 25.37 -13.52 12.57
CA ILE A 4 26.81 -13.81 12.58
C ILE A 4 27.25 -14.31 13.97
N ILE A 5 26.58 -13.85 15.02
CA ILE A 5 26.88 -14.23 16.42
C ILE A 5 26.31 -15.63 16.72
N SER A 6 25.12 -15.96 16.19
CA SER A 6 24.50 -17.29 16.40
C SER A 6 25.34 -18.43 15.81
N ASN A 7 25.91 -18.25 14.62
CA ASN A 7 26.75 -19.26 13.98
C ASN A 7 28.10 -19.47 14.70
N ARG A 8 28.71 -18.41 15.25
CA ARG A 8 29.98 -18.53 15.99
C ARG A 8 29.83 -19.19 17.36
N VAL A 9 28.67 -19.05 18.01
CA VAL A 9 28.40 -19.72 19.28
C VAL A 9 28.23 -21.23 19.05
N GLN A 10 27.60 -21.66 17.95
CA GLN A 10 27.47 -23.08 17.63
C GLN A 10 28.81 -23.76 17.28
N GLU A 11 29.74 -23.06 16.63
CA GLU A 11 31.10 -23.57 16.40
C GLU A 11 31.90 -23.75 17.71
N ALA A 12 31.71 -22.87 18.70
CA ALA A 12 32.40 -22.93 19.99
C ALA A 12 31.93 -24.11 20.87
N TYR A 13 30.65 -24.51 20.78
CA TYR A 13 30.14 -25.69 21.50
C TYR A 13 30.55 -27.02 20.85
N GLY A 14 30.97 -27.02 19.57
CA GLY A 14 31.44 -28.21 18.87
C GLY A 14 32.88 -28.62 19.19
N SER A 15 33.72 -27.71 19.72
CA SER A 15 35.16 -27.95 19.93
C SER A 15 35.58 -28.17 21.39
N PHE A 16 34.64 -28.29 22.33
CA PHE A 16 34.98 -28.48 23.74
C PHE A 16 35.28 -29.95 24.07
N ARG A 17 36.54 -30.39 23.85
CA ARG A 17 37.08 -31.64 24.40
C ARG A 17 37.77 -31.33 25.73
N LEU A 18 37.27 -31.89 26.83
CA LEU A 18 37.94 -31.86 28.14
C LEU A 18 39.18 -32.77 28.14
N PRO A 19 40.37 -32.29 28.52
CA PRO A 19 41.54 -33.13 28.73
C PRO A 19 41.46 -33.83 30.11
N GLY A 20 41.55 -35.16 30.08
CA GLY A 20 41.98 -36.11 31.13
C GLY A 20 41.81 -35.76 32.62
N MET A 21 40.97 -36.53 33.32
CA MET A 21 41.10 -36.74 34.77
C MET A 21 40.63 -38.16 35.13
N PHE A 22 41.48 -38.90 35.88
CA PHE A 22 41.37 -40.29 36.40
C PHE A 22 42.08 -41.44 35.63
N GLY A 23 43.34 -41.72 36.01
CA GLY A 23 43.73 -42.99 36.67
C GLY A 23 44.16 -44.24 35.87
N THR A 24 45.48 -44.40 35.69
CA THR A 24 46.32 -45.63 35.85
C THR A 24 45.93 -47.01 35.28
N GLY A 25 46.83 -47.58 34.46
CA GLY A 25 47.24 -49.00 34.52
C GLY A 25 47.06 -49.87 33.25
N GLY A 26 48.16 -50.50 32.79
CA GLY A 26 48.14 -51.87 32.25
C GLY A 26 47.92 -52.11 30.74
N THR A 27 49.03 -52.40 30.04
CA THR A 27 49.28 -53.49 29.06
C THR A 27 48.18 -54.01 28.11
N THR A 28 48.49 -53.94 26.79
CA THR A 28 48.19 -54.89 25.67
C THR A 28 46.79 -55.50 25.50
N GLN A 29 46.14 -55.25 24.36
CA GLN A 29 45.95 -56.19 23.22
C GLN A 29 44.92 -55.65 22.21
N THR A 30 45.21 -55.93 20.95
CA THR A 30 44.42 -55.75 19.72
C THR A 30 43.05 -56.43 19.77
N VAL A 31 41.97 -55.77 19.34
CA VAL A 31 40.84 -56.39 18.61
C VAL A 31 40.17 -55.32 17.73
N GLU A 32 40.09 -55.60 16.42
CA GLU A 32 39.24 -54.90 15.45
C GLU A 32 37.76 -55.00 15.84
N ALA A 33 36.99 -53.91 15.80
CA ALA A 33 35.59 -53.93 15.36
C ALA A 33 34.91 -52.55 15.44
N ALA A 34 34.01 -52.35 14.47
CA ALA A 34 32.81 -51.53 14.53
C ALA A 34 32.95 -50.02 14.28
N GLY A 35 32.82 -49.68 12.99
CA GLY A 35 32.30 -48.39 12.55
C GLY A 35 30.97 -48.05 13.23
N GLY A 36 30.85 -46.80 13.67
CA GLY A 36 29.66 -46.38 14.39
C GLY A 36 29.74 -44.94 14.87
N PHE A 37 30.07 -43.98 14.01
CA PHE A 37 29.79 -42.56 14.31
C PHE A 37 29.64 -41.65 13.06
N SER A 38 29.64 -42.21 11.85
CA SER A 38 29.76 -41.44 10.59
C SER A 38 28.43 -41.16 9.88
N THR A 39 27.27 -41.50 10.42
CA THR A 39 26.04 -41.50 9.63
C THR A 39 25.32 -40.15 9.65
N TYR A 40 25.13 -39.50 10.81
CA TYR A 40 24.28 -38.31 10.89
C TYR A 40 24.91 -37.02 10.33
N ALA A 41 26.17 -36.73 10.69
CA ALA A 41 26.87 -35.52 10.21
C ALA A 41 27.20 -35.58 8.71
N MET A 42 27.45 -36.79 8.17
CA MET A 42 27.72 -37.01 6.76
C MET A 42 26.44 -36.90 5.94
N LEU A 43 25.32 -37.50 6.39
CA LEU A 43 23.99 -37.34 5.77
C LEU A 43 23.55 -35.87 5.69
N LYS A 44 23.83 -35.06 6.73
CA LYS A 44 23.52 -33.62 6.72
C LYS A 44 24.31 -32.86 5.64
N ARG A 45 25.57 -33.25 5.37
CA ARG A 45 26.42 -32.65 4.32
C ARG A 45 25.98 -33.00 2.90
N PHE A 46 25.36 -34.15 2.67
CA PHE A 46 24.90 -34.54 1.32
C PHE A 46 23.71 -33.70 0.82
N GLY A 47 22.84 -33.21 1.72
CA GLY A 47 21.69 -32.37 1.36
C GLY A 47 21.96 -30.86 1.34
N GLU A 48 23.04 -30.39 1.96
CA GLU A 48 23.41 -28.97 2.00
C GLU A 48 23.68 -28.32 0.63
N PRO A 49 24.45 -28.93 -0.30
CA PRO A 49 24.70 -28.30 -1.61
C PRO A 49 23.40 -28.14 -2.41
N MET A 50 22.54 -29.16 -2.42
CA MET A 50 21.26 -29.13 -3.12
C MET A 50 20.29 -28.09 -2.50
N ARG A 51 20.28 -27.95 -1.16
CA ARG A 51 19.51 -26.89 -0.48
C ARG A 51 20.04 -25.49 -0.82
N ARG A 52 21.36 -25.29 -0.88
CA ARG A 52 21.96 -24.00 -1.26
C ARG A 52 21.67 -23.63 -2.71
N GLU A 53 21.76 -24.59 -3.63
CA GLU A 53 21.41 -24.40 -5.04
C GLU A 53 19.94 -23.98 -5.19
N ARG A 54 19.04 -24.63 -4.46
CA ARG A 54 17.63 -24.27 -4.45
C ARG A 54 17.36 -22.88 -3.86
N GLN A 55 18.03 -22.54 -2.76
CA GLN A 55 17.95 -21.19 -2.18
C GLN A 55 18.41 -20.14 -3.18
N MET A 56 19.52 -20.41 -3.87
CA MET A 56 20.07 -19.55 -4.92
C MET A 56 19.13 -19.44 -6.11
N ASN A 57 18.47 -20.52 -6.54
CA ASN A 57 17.45 -20.47 -7.59
C ASN A 57 16.25 -19.63 -7.16
N LYS A 58 15.74 -19.80 -5.93
CA LYS A 58 14.66 -18.96 -5.38
C LYS A 58 15.04 -17.49 -5.32
N ASP A 59 16.26 -17.19 -4.87
CA ASP A 59 16.77 -15.82 -4.82
C ASP A 59 16.95 -15.23 -6.22
N ASN A 60 17.40 -16.02 -7.19
CA ASN A 60 17.52 -15.61 -8.59
C ASN A 60 16.15 -15.36 -9.22
N GLU A 61 15.15 -16.20 -8.93
CA GLU A 61 13.78 -16.02 -9.41
C GLU A 61 13.15 -14.77 -8.80
N ARG A 62 13.37 -14.54 -7.50
CA ARG A 62 12.94 -13.33 -6.82
C ARG A 62 13.59 -12.09 -7.43
N LYS A 63 14.90 -12.12 -7.68
CA LYS A 63 15.62 -11.04 -8.36
C LYS A 63 15.08 -10.81 -9.77
N ARG A 64 14.83 -11.85 -10.55
CA ARG A 64 14.20 -11.73 -11.88
C ARG A 64 12.81 -11.11 -11.81
N ARG A 65 11.99 -11.48 -10.82
CA ARG A 65 10.66 -10.87 -10.60
C ARG A 65 10.80 -9.39 -10.23
N GLU A 66 11.72 -9.05 -9.32
CA GLU A 66 12.01 -7.65 -8.96
C GLU A 66 12.55 -6.85 -10.16
N GLU A 67 13.50 -7.39 -10.92
CA GLU A 67 14.03 -6.81 -12.16
C GLU A 67 12.95 -6.63 -13.21
N SER A 68 12.04 -7.60 -13.37
CA SER A 68 10.88 -7.47 -14.26
C SER A 68 9.94 -6.35 -13.81
N LEU A 69 9.72 -6.16 -12.51
CA LEU A 69 8.95 -5.03 -11.97
C LEU A 69 9.64 -3.69 -12.22
N TYR A 70 10.96 -3.61 -12.04
CA TYR A 70 11.73 -2.41 -12.40
C TYR A 70 11.68 -2.14 -13.90
N GLN A 71 11.83 -3.19 -14.72
CA GLN A 71 11.76 -3.08 -16.17
C GLN A 71 10.37 -2.65 -16.62
N MET A 72 9.28 -3.14 -16.00
CA MET A 72 7.92 -2.64 -16.27
C MET A 72 7.75 -1.16 -15.89
N LYS A 73 8.40 -0.72 -14.81
CA LYS A 73 8.35 0.67 -14.35
C LYS A 73 9.15 1.61 -15.24
N ASP A 74 10.33 1.18 -15.69
CA ASP A 74 11.26 1.97 -16.49
C ASP A 74 11.01 1.82 -18.00
N SER A 75 10.34 0.74 -18.42
CA SER A 75 9.85 0.62 -19.78
C SER A 75 8.85 1.73 -20.02
N ALA A 76 9.05 2.47 -21.12
CA ALA A 76 8.01 3.33 -21.62
C ALA A 76 6.74 2.48 -21.73
N PRO A 77 5.62 2.90 -21.11
CA PRO A 77 4.38 2.16 -21.26
C PRO A 77 4.17 1.92 -22.75
N PRO A 78 3.79 0.70 -23.18
CA PRO A 78 3.57 0.44 -24.58
C PRO A 78 2.70 1.57 -25.10
N HIS A 79 3.15 2.22 -26.17
CA HIS A 79 2.31 3.17 -26.90
C HIS A 79 1.13 2.35 -27.42
N VAL A 80 0.12 2.17 -26.57
CA VAL A 80 -1.23 1.94 -26.98
C VAL A 80 -1.55 3.22 -27.71
N MET A 81 -1.28 3.23 -29.02
CA MET A 81 -2.04 4.09 -29.90
C MET A 81 -3.43 3.48 -29.78
N PRO A 82 -4.35 4.07 -28.99
CA PRO A 82 -5.75 3.66 -29.15
C PRO A 82 -6.02 3.77 -30.65
N ASP A 83 -6.77 2.85 -31.23
CA ASP A 83 -7.31 3.07 -32.57
C ASP A 83 -7.94 4.46 -32.52
N ILE A 84 -7.26 5.43 -33.15
CA ILE A 84 -7.75 6.80 -33.24
C ILE A 84 -8.84 6.71 -34.30
N ARG A 85 -9.98 6.11 -33.91
CA ARG A 85 -11.23 6.42 -34.56
C ARG A 85 -11.27 7.93 -34.52
N THR A 86 -11.46 8.55 -35.68
CA THR A 86 -11.50 9.99 -35.91
C THR A 86 -12.63 10.72 -35.16
N GLY A 87 -13.14 10.12 -34.08
CA GLY A 87 -14.03 10.67 -33.05
C GLY A 87 -13.47 10.60 -31.62
N THR A 88 -12.15 10.45 -31.38
CA THR A 88 -11.52 10.51 -30.02
C THR A 88 -11.70 11.85 -29.27
N SER A 89 -12.48 12.78 -29.81
CA SER A 89 -13.00 13.96 -29.10
C SER A 89 -13.87 13.63 -27.88
N GLU A 90 -14.20 12.36 -27.63
CA GLU A 90 -15.09 11.98 -26.52
C GLU A 90 -14.38 11.66 -25.20
N LEU A 91 -13.09 11.31 -25.20
CA LEU A 91 -12.37 10.93 -23.97
C LEU A 91 -11.44 12.02 -23.42
N ALA A 92 -11.02 12.97 -24.26
CA ALA A 92 -10.20 14.10 -23.87
C ALA A 92 -11.01 15.39 -24.02
N CYS A 93 -10.93 16.25 -23.00
CA CYS A 93 -11.53 17.57 -23.07
C CYS A 93 -10.99 18.34 -24.29
N ARG A 94 -11.86 19.12 -24.96
CA ARG A 94 -11.52 20.00 -26.10
C ARG A 94 -10.37 20.97 -25.83
N PHE A 95 -9.99 21.16 -24.56
CA PHE A 95 -8.90 22.05 -24.12
C PHE A 95 -7.58 21.32 -23.84
N CYS A 96 -7.58 19.98 -23.79
CA CYS A 96 -6.43 19.17 -23.37
C CYS A 96 -5.86 18.30 -24.50
N THR A 97 -6.31 18.48 -25.75
CA THR A 97 -5.74 17.77 -26.90
C THR A 97 -4.55 18.55 -27.47
N PRO A 98 -3.51 17.87 -27.99
CA PRO A 98 -2.34 18.54 -28.58
C PRO A 98 -2.69 19.49 -29.74
N ASN A 99 -3.82 19.23 -30.41
CA ASN A 99 -4.32 20.00 -31.55
C ASN A 99 -5.37 21.05 -31.16
N ALA A 100 -5.73 21.16 -29.88
CA ALA A 100 -6.68 22.16 -29.43
C ALA A 100 -6.10 23.57 -29.58
N PRO A 101 -6.89 24.56 -30.05
CA PRO A 101 -6.49 25.95 -29.92
C PRO A 101 -6.26 26.26 -28.43
N VAL A 102 -5.26 27.09 -28.12
CA VAL A 102 -4.94 27.54 -26.75
C VAL A 102 -6.12 28.38 -26.23
N GLN A 103 -7.13 27.69 -25.71
CA GLN A 103 -8.36 28.27 -25.20
C GLN A 103 -8.46 27.95 -23.72
N THR A 104 -8.84 28.94 -22.93
CA THR A 104 -8.98 28.78 -21.48
C THR A 104 -10.18 27.89 -21.16
N GLN A 105 -10.02 27.03 -20.16
CA GLN A 105 -11.10 26.13 -19.72
C GLN A 105 -12.28 26.87 -19.07
N LEU A 106 -12.05 28.09 -18.59
CA LEU A 106 -13.06 28.96 -18.00
C LEU A 106 -13.52 30.02 -19.00
N ASP A 107 -14.81 30.33 -18.95
CA ASP A 107 -15.41 31.46 -19.66
C ASP A 107 -14.86 32.80 -19.13
N ASP A 108 -14.91 33.85 -19.94
CA ASP A 108 -14.35 35.16 -19.58
C ASP A 108 -14.95 35.77 -18.30
N ALA A 109 -16.23 35.50 -18.04
CA ALA A 109 -16.89 35.95 -16.81
C ALA A 109 -16.33 35.23 -15.58
N ASP A 110 -16.12 33.92 -15.67
CA ASP A 110 -15.60 33.11 -14.57
C ASP A 110 -14.12 33.42 -14.32
N ARG A 111 -13.33 33.65 -15.38
CA ARG A 111 -11.90 34.00 -15.31
C ARG A 111 -11.63 35.34 -14.60
N ARG A 112 -12.56 36.30 -14.67
CA ARG A 112 -12.42 37.62 -14.01
C ARG A 112 -12.67 37.57 -12.51
N ARG A 113 -13.17 36.46 -11.97
CA ARG A 113 -13.42 36.33 -10.53
C ARG A 113 -12.11 36.24 -9.77
N THR A 114 -12.03 36.94 -8.64
CA THR A 114 -10.85 36.89 -7.77
C THR A 114 -10.76 35.56 -7.05
N ALA A 115 -9.54 35.04 -6.91
CA ALA A 115 -9.30 33.86 -6.09
C ALA A 115 -9.73 34.13 -4.64
N ILE A 116 -10.32 33.12 -4.02
CA ILE A 116 -10.80 33.16 -2.64
C ILE A 116 -9.71 32.60 -1.74
N ASP A 117 -9.40 33.29 -0.64
CA ASP A 117 -8.57 32.74 0.43
C ASP A 117 -9.43 31.85 1.34
N ILE A 118 -9.28 30.54 1.20
CA ILE A 118 -10.06 29.54 1.94
C ILE A 118 -9.87 29.67 3.44
N LEU A 119 -8.68 30.11 3.90
CA LEU A 119 -8.41 30.26 5.33
C LEU A 119 -9.26 31.38 5.97
N ARG A 120 -9.80 32.30 5.16
CA ARG A 120 -10.63 33.42 5.63
C ARG A 120 -12.11 33.21 5.37
N VAL A 121 -12.46 32.22 4.55
CA VAL A 121 -13.85 31.93 4.20
C VAL A 121 -14.41 30.83 5.08
N THR A 122 -15.56 31.11 5.69
CA THR A 122 -16.30 30.19 6.54
C THR A 122 -17.76 30.13 6.10
N SER A 123 -18.00 29.61 4.89
CA SER A 123 -19.33 29.53 4.25
C SER A 123 -20.38 28.77 5.07
N HIS A 124 -19.96 27.84 5.93
CA HIS A 124 -20.83 27.07 6.81
C HIS A 124 -20.85 27.59 8.26
N ALA A 125 -20.09 28.64 8.56
CA ALA A 125 -20.14 29.30 9.87
C ALA A 125 -21.31 30.29 9.97
N GLY A 126 -21.54 30.77 11.19
CA GLY A 126 -22.64 31.69 11.50
C GLY A 126 -23.91 30.97 11.93
N ARG A 127 -24.98 31.76 12.06
CA ARG A 127 -26.29 31.29 12.51
C ARG A 127 -27.00 30.60 11.34
N ARG A 128 -27.50 29.38 11.57
CA ARG A 128 -28.38 28.70 10.61
C ARG A 128 -29.72 29.45 10.52
N THR A 129 -30.39 29.36 9.38
CA THR A 129 -31.70 29.99 9.16
C THR A 129 -32.75 29.53 10.16
N ASP A 130 -32.58 28.32 10.71
CA ASP A 130 -33.54 27.66 11.59
C ASP A 130 -33.00 27.48 13.03
N SER A 131 -31.96 28.23 13.44
CA SER A 131 -31.34 28.06 14.77
C SER A 131 -31.61 29.20 15.76
N ASP A 132 -31.60 28.81 17.04
CA ASP A 132 -31.77 29.71 18.18
C ASP A 132 -30.65 30.75 18.27
N ALA A 133 -30.89 31.79 19.08
CA ALA A 133 -29.93 32.85 19.30
C ALA A 133 -28.56 32.40 19.87
N THR A 134 -28.49 31.16 20.37
CA THR A 134 -27.34 30.51 21.00
C THR A 134 -26.53 29.62 20.05
N ASP A 135 -26.71 29.76 18.73
CA ASP A 135 -25.93 28.99 17.76
C ASP A 135 -24.41 29.22 17.93
N TRP A 136 -23.72 28.17 18.39
CA TRP A 136 -22.29 28.15 18.64
C TRP A 136 -21.45 28.43 17.39
N GLY A 137 -22.03 28.29 16.19
CA GLY A 137 -21.33 28.57 14.94
C GLY A 137 -20.98 30.04 14.73
N VAL A 138 -21.57 30.94 15.52
CA VAL A 138 -21.16 32.36 15.58
C VAL A 138 -19.88 32.53 16.41
N TRP A 139 -19.73 31.78 17.50
CA TRP A 139 -18.61 31.94 18.45
C TRP A 139 -17.39 31.09 18.07
N CYS A 140 -17.63 29.98 17.36
CA CYS A 140 -16.59 29.05 16.90
C CYS A 140 -16.70 28.82 15.38
N PRO A 141 -16.40 29.85 14.54
CA PRO A 141 -16.66 29.79 13.10
C PRO A 141 -15.85 28.71 12.38
N HIS A 142 -14.56 28.54 12.69
CA HIS A 142 -13.75 27.48 12.04
C HIS A 142 -14.20 26.06 12.41
N LEU A 143 -14.66 25.86 13.65
CA LEU A 143 -15.18 24.56 14.07
C LEU A 143 -16.54 24.30 13.40
N ALA A 144 -17.38 25.32 13.28
CA ALA A 144 -18.65 25.23 12.57
C ALA A 144 -18.45 24.96 11.09
N GLN A 145 -17.49 25.67 10.46
CA GLN A 145 -17.07 25.43 9.09
C GLN A 145 -16.70 23.96 8.89
N ALA A 146 -15.82 23.40 9.71
CA ALA A 146 -15.37 22.03 9.58
C ALA A 146 -16.45 20.97 9.92
N ALA A 147 -17.32 21.24 10.89
CA ALA A 147 -18.32 20.28 11.37
C ALA A 147 -19.60 20.23 10.50
N ARG A 148 -19.88 21.29 9.74
CA ARG A 148 -21.11 21.44 8.95
C ARG A 148 -20.93 21.20 7.46
N VAL A 149 -19.72 20.82 7.03
CA VAL A 149 -19.45 20.36 5.66
C VAL A 149 -20.36 19.19 5.29
N LYS A 150 -20.70 19.11 4.00
CA LYS A 150 -21.43 17.98 3.42
C LYS A 150 -20.74 16.65 3.71
N LYS A 151 -21.52 15.71 4.26
CA LYS A 151 -21.09 14.33 4.49
C LYS A 151 -21.10 13.54 3.19
N PHE A 152 -20.03 12.80 2.94
CA PHE A 152 -19.92 11.86 1.83
C PHE A 152 -19.73 10.45 2.37
N ASP A 153 -20.32 9.47 1.68
CA ASP A 153 -20.11 8.07 1.97
C ASP A 153 -18.87 7.54 1.22
N TYR A 154 -18.12 6.68 1.90
CA TYR A 154 -16.87 6.08 1.41
C TYR A 154 -16.91 4.58 1.71
N PRO A 155 -17.52 3.78 0.83
CA PRO A 155 -17.69 2.36 1.05
C PRO A 155 -16.34 1.65 1.08
N GLN A 156 -16.17 0.73 2.02
CA GLN A 156 -14.93 -0.03 2.16
C GLN A 156 -14.92 -1.21 1.18
N VAL A 157 -13.99 -1.20 0.23
CA VAL A 157 -13.95 -2.19 -0.87
C VAL A 157 -13.02 -3.36 -0.54
N ALA A 158 -12.06 -3.20 0.38
CA ALA A 158 -11.01 -4.19 0.63
C ALA A 158 -11.51 -5.62 0.94
N GLY A 159 -12.68 -5.76 1.58
CA GLY A 159 -13.29 -7.07 1.84
C GLY A 159 -13.93 -7.70 0.60
N ALA A 160 -14.54 -6.89 -0.27
CA ALA A 160 -15.18 -7.36 -1.50
C ALA A 160 -14.16 -7.85 -2.53
N VAL A 161 -12.96 -7.23 -2.58
CA VAL A 161 -11.88 -7.59 -3.51
C VAL A 161 -11.42 -9.05 -3.34
N MET A 162 -11.58 -9.66 -2.16
CA MET A 162 -11.22 -11.06 -1.97
C MET A 162 -12.05 -12.02 -2.82
N ALA A 163 -13.28 -11.66 -3.19
CA ALA A 163 -14.15 -12.50 -4.01
C ALA A 163 -13.85 -12.39 -5.52
N GLU A 164 -12.97 -11.48 -5.94
CA GLU A 164 -12.65 -11.26 -7.35
C GLU A 164 -11.85 -12.41 -7.96
N ASP A 165 -12.21 -12.80 -9.19
CA ASP A 165 -11.58 -13.91 -9.93
C ASP A 165 -10.07 -13.73 -10.06
N ARG A 166 -9.60 -12.50 -10.28
CA ARG A 166 -8.17 -12.20 -10.39
C ARG A 166 -7.40 -12.49 -9.11
N VAL A 167 -8.03 -12.28 -7.95
CA VAL A 167 -7.42 -12.57 -6.65
C VAL A 167 -7.44 -14.07 -6.39
N GLN A 168 -8.56 -14.74 -6.70
CA GLN A 168 -8.65 -16.20 -6.59
C GLN A 168 -7.63 -16.91 -7.47
N GLN A 169 -7.50 -16.51 -8.74
CA GLN A 169 -6.47 -17.04 -9.65
C GLN A 169 -5.05 -16.84 -9.12
N ALA A 170 -4.76 -15.68 -8.51
CA ALA A 170 -3.44 -15.42 -7.93
C ALA A 170 -3.18 -16.27 -6.66
N LEU A 171 -4.23 -16.57 -5.88
CA LEU A 171 -4.15 -17.47 -4.73
C LEU A 171 -3.91 -18.91 -5.19
N ASP A 172 -4.66 -19.38 -6.19
CA ASP A 172 -4.52 -20.72 -6.75
C ASP A 172 -3.12 -20.93 -7.31
N THR A 173 -2.65 -19.99 -8.15
CA THR A 173 -1.27 -19.99 -8.69
C THR A 173 -0.23 -20.08 -7.56
N ALA A 174 -0.39 -19.30 -6.49
CA ALA A 174 0.55 -19.34 -5.36
C ALA A 174 0.48 -20.66 -4.58
N CYS A 175 -0.69 -21.28 -4.50
CA CYS A 175 -0.85 -22.59 -3.87
C CYS A 175 -0.21 -23.69 -4.71
N ASP A 176 -0.42 -23.69 -6.02
CA ASP A 176 0.18 -24.63 -6.97
C ASP A 176 1.72 -24.53 -6.94
N GLU A 177 2.26 -23.30 -6.91
CA GLU A 177 3.70 -23.07 -6.70
C GLU A 177 4.17 -23.72 -5.39
N ALA A 178 3.43 -23.53 -4.29
CA ALA A 178 3.80 -24.11 -2.98
C ALA A 178 3.71 -25.65 -2.96
N VAL A 179 2.71 -26.25 -3.61
CA VAL A 179 2.57 -27.71 -3.74
C VAL A 179 3.72 -28.28 -4.56
N ASN A 180 4.02 -27.66 -5.71
CA ASN A 180 5.14 -28.07 -6.57
C ASN A 180 6.48 -27.96 -5.84
N GLU A 181 6.69 -26.88 -5.09
CA GLU A 181 7.86 -26.75 -4.22
C GLU A 181 7.91 -27.87 -3.18
N LYS A 182 6.79 -28.24 -2.58
CA LYS A 182 6.78 -29.30 -1.56
C LYS A 182 7.05 -30.68 -2.17
N ARG A 183 6.48 -30.98 -3.33
CA ARG A 183 6.75 -32.21 -4.08
C ARG A 183 8.24 -32.37 -4.37
N GLN A 184 8.88 -31.31 -4.88
CA GLN A 184 10.32 -31.32 -5.14
C GLN A 184 11.16 -31.57 -3.89
N GLU A 185 10.73 -31.09 -2.71
CA GLU A 185 11.41 -31.39 -1.44
C GLU A 185 11.35 -32.87 -1.07
N LEU A 186 10.20 -33.49 -1.25
CA LEU A 186 9.98 -34.89 -0.91
C LEU A 186 10.77 -35.81 -1.84
N ILE A 187 10.76 -35.51 -3.15
CA ILE A 187 11.59 -36.20 -4.15
C ILE A 187 13.08 -36.09 -3.78
N ALA A 188 13.55 -34.88 -3.45
CA ALA A 188 14.94 -34.67 -3.04
C ALA A 188 15.30 -35.36 -1.71
N ALA A 189 14.33 -35.55 -0.81
CA ALA A 189 14.49 -36.30 0.43
C ALA A 189 14.45 -37.82 0.25
N GLY A 190 14.22 -38.32 -0.97
CA GLY A 190 14.08 -39.75 -1.26
C GLY A 190 12.81 -40.37 -0.68
N GLN A 191 11.80 -39.54 -0.35
CA GLN A 191 10.50 -40.01 0.10
C GLN A 191 9.60 -40.32 -1.11
N SER A 192 8.83 -41.41 -1.03
CA SER A 192 7.87 -41.78 -2.06
C SER A 192 6.68 -40.83 -2.09
N ASP A 193 6.26 -40.47 -3.31
CA ASP A 193 5.16 -39.53 -3.62
C ASP A 193 3.84 -39.92 -2.95
N GLU A 194 3.60 -41.23 -2.73
CA GLU A 194 2.37 -41.75 -2.10
C GLU A 194 2.16 -41.35 -0.63
N SER A 195 3.16 -40.78 0.04
CA SER A 195 3.03 -40.30 1.43
C SER A 195 2.51 -38.87 1.54
N PHE A 196 2.38 -38.16 0.42
CA PHE A 196 2.01 -36.76 0.39
C PHE A 196 0.53 -36.57 0.05
N ASP A 197 -0.23 -36.12 1.05
CA ASP A 197 -1.61 -35.68 0.85
C ASP A 197 -1.62 -34.28 0.23
N GLU A 198 -1.62 -34.25 -1.10
CA GLU A 198 -1.61 -33.02 -1.91
C GLU A 198 -2.81 -32.12 -1.59
N ASP A 199 -4.01 -32.69 -1.52
CA ASP A 199 -5.25 -31.95 -1.29
C ASP A 199 -5.27 -31.30 0.10
N SER A 200 -4.83 -32.03 1.14
CA SER A 200 -4.71 -31.49 2.50
C SER A 200 -3.68 -30.38 2.58
N TYR A 201 -2.52 -30.56 1.93
CA TYR A 201 -1.46 -29.55 1.90
C TYR A 201 -1.89 -28.31 1.12
N TYR A 202 -2.55 -28.48 -0.03
CA TYR A 202 -3.13 -27.40 -0.83
C TYR A 202 -4.11 -26.57 0.01
N ASN A 203 -5.07 -27.21 0.66
CA ASN A 203 -6.05 -26.55 1.52
C ASN A 203 -5.39 -25.80 2.70
N GLN A 204 -4.32 -26.35 3.27
CA GLN A 204 -3.54 -25.68 4.31
C GLN A 204 -2.85 -24.42 3.77
N MET A 205 -2.25 -24.52 2.58
CA MET A 205 -1.56 -23.42 1.94
C MET A 205 -2.54 -22.33 1.49
N LEU A 206 -3.69 -22.69 0.94
CA LEU A 206 -4.75 -21.77 0.55
C LEU A 206 -5.17 -20.88 1.73
N LYS A 207 -5.44 -21.48 2.91
CA LYS A 207 -5.77 -20.71 4.12
C LYS A 207 -4.65 -19.75 4.53
N LYS A 208 -3.38 -20.15 4.35
CA LYS A 208 -2.22 -19.30 4.68
C LYS A 208 -2.07 -18.14 3.69
N HIS A 209 -2.26 -18.40 2.40
CA HIS A 209 -2.20 -17.39 1.35
C HIS A 209 -3.38 -16.41 1.43
N GLN A 210 -4.60 -16.90 1.70
CA GLN A 210 -5.79 -16.07 1.94
C GLN A 210 -5.55 -15.09 3.11
N LYS A 211 -5.09 -15.58 4.27
CA LYS A 211 -4.77 -14.70 5.42
C LYS A 211 -3.69 -13.67 5.10
N ARG A 212 -2.71 -14.03 4.27
CA ARG A 212 -1.67 -13.10 3.80
C ARG A 212 -2.27 -12.05 2.87
N ALA A 213 -3.09 -12.46 1.91
CA ALA A 213 -3.78 -11.56 0.98
C ALA A 213 -4.69 -10.57 1.73
N GLU A 214 -5.49 -11.05 2.68
CA GLU A 214 -6.30 -10.20 3.55
C GLU A 214 -5.46 -9.16 4.28
N ARG A 215 -4.31 -9.55 4.84
CA ARG A 215 -3.40 -8.62 5.52
C ARG A 215 -2.86 -7.54 4.58
N VAL A 216 -2.52 -7.92 3.34
CA VAL A 216 -2.04 -6.99 2.31
C VAL A 216 -3.16 -6.03 1.91
N LEU A 217 -4.35 -6.53 1.58
CA LEU A 217 -5.52 -5.71 1.23
C LEU A 217 -5.93 -4.78 2.38
N ILE A 218 -5.90 -5.26 3.62
CA ILE A 218 -6.14 -4.44 4.82
C ILE A 218 -5.06 -3.37 5.02
N GLY A 219 -3.83 -3.64 4.58
CA GLY A 219 -2.72 -2.69 4.61
C GLY A 219 -2.82 -1.61 3.54
N MET A 220 -3.35 -1.96 2.35
CA MET A 220 -3.54 -1.09 1.19
C MET A 220 -4.87 -0.31 1.20
N ARG A 221 -5.72 -0.48 2.21
CA ARG A 221 -7.01 0.22 2.25
C ARG A 221 -6.86 1.61 2.84
N SER A 222 -7.60 2.57 2.28
CA SER A 222 -7.89 3.82 2.97
C SER A 222 -8.92 3.59 4.08
N LYS A 223 -8.88 4.42 5.13
CA LYS A 223 -9.89 4.43 6.21
C LYS A 223 -10.54 5.79 6.30
N LEU A 224 -10.94 6.35 5.15
CA LEU A 224 -11.46 7.70 5.13
C LEU A 224 -12.68 7.83 6.04
N SER A 225 -12.61 8.76 6.99
CA SER A 225 -13.66 8.97 7.98
C SER A 225 -14.05 10.44 8.02
N HIS A 226 -15.35 10.71 7.98
CA HIS A 226 -15.86 12.08 8.08
C HIS A 226 -15.38 12.79 9.35
N LEU A 227 -15.36 12.08 10.49
CA LEU A 227 -14.90 12.67 11.75
C LEU A 227 -13.42 13.08 11.66
N ALA A 228 -12.59 12.23 11.05
CA ALA A 228 -11.18 12.54 10.86
C ALA A 228 -11.01 13.76 9.94
N LEU A 229 -11.71 13.79 8.81
CA LEU A 229 -11.73 14.93 7.89
C LEU A 229 -12.13 16.24 8.58
N THR A 230 -13.17 16.23 9.41
CA THR A 230 -13.60 17.40 10.19
C THR A 230 -12.52 17.87 11.17
N ILE A 231 -11.91 16.95 11.93
CA ILE A 231 -10.85 17.30 12.88
C ILE A 231 -9.63 17.86 12.13
N THR A 232 -9.21 17.19 11.05
CA THR A 232 -8.10 17.63 10.20
C THR A 232 -8.36 19.03 9.65
N SER A 233 -9.56 19.28 9.09
CA SER A 233 -9.93 20.61 8.57
C SER A 233 -9.87 21.69 9.65
N TRP A 234 -10.45 21.43 10.83
CA TRP A 234 -10.41 22.39 11.95
C TRP A 234 -8.97 22.69 12.41
N VAL A 235 -8.13 21.65 12.51
CA VAL A 235 -6.71 21.79 12.84
C VAL A 235 -5.98 22.62 11.77
N LEU A 236 -6.23 22.37 10.49
CA LEU A 236 -5.61 23.11 9.38
C LEU A 236 -6.01 24.59 9.38
N TYR A 237 -7.27 24.93 9.67
CA TYR A 237 -7.69 26.32 9.86
C TYR A 237 -6.93 27.04 10.98
N LYS A 238 -6.40 26.31 11.96
CA LYS A 238 -5.61 26.87 13.07
C LYS A 238 -4.11 26.87 12.80
N LEU A 239 -3.60 25.82 12.16
CA LEU A 239 -2.16 25.62 11.95
C LEU A 239 -1.63 26.34 10.71
N LEU A 240 -2.36 26.31 9.58
CA LEU A 240 -1.87 26.88 8.32
C LEU A 240 -1.58 28.39 8.40
N PRO A 241 -2.42 29.21 9.06
CA PRO A 241 -2.12 30.63 9.22
C PRO A 241 -0.82 30.93 9.98
N CYS A 242 -0.27 29.96 10.73
CA CYS A 242 0.99 30.14 11.46
C CYS A 242 2.22 30.18 10.54
N PHE A 243 2.14 29.62 9.32
CA PHE A 243 3.30 29.50 8.43
C PHE A 243 3.00 29.74 6.94
N ILE A 244 1.74 29.91 6.53
CA ILE A 244 1.32 30.28 5.17
C ILE A 244 0.42 31.52 5.23
N SER A 245 0.59 32.44 4.27
CA SER A 245 -0.16 33.70 4.21
C SER A 245 -1.63 33.55 3.78
N GLY A 246 -1.96 32.50 3.04
CA GLY A 246 -3.31 32.23 2.52
C GLY A 246 -3.36 30.99 1.62
N VAL A 247 -4.55 30.42 1.44
CA VAL A 247 -4.79 29.30 0.51
C VAL A 247 -5.77 29.77 -0.57
N ALA A 248 -5.25 30.05 -1.75
CA ALA A 248 -6.04 30.59 -2.85
C ALA A 248 -6.71 29.48 -3.66
N ALA A 249 -8.03 29.54 -3.80
CA ALA A 249 -8.80 28.73 -4.74
C ALA A 249 -9.63 29.61 -5.68
N HIS A 250 -9.57 29.32 -6.97
CA HIS A 250 -10.32 30.09 -7.97
C HIS A 250 -11.77 29.59 -8.04
N PRO A 251 -12.78 30.43 -7.75
CA PRO A 251 -14.18 30.00 -7.65
C PRO A 251 -14.70 29.38 -8.95
N GLY A 252 -14.31 29.92 -10.11
CA GLY A 252 -14.69 29.34 -11.41
C GLY A 252 -14.19 27.91 -11.62
N GLN A 253 -13.03 27.53 -11.07
CA GLN A 253 -12.50 26.16 -11.19
C GLN A 253 -13.24 25.21 -10.25
N VAL A 254 -13.58 25.68 -9.04
CA VAL A 254 -14.40 24.92 -8.09
C VAL A 254 -15.79 24.67 -8.69
N ASP A 255 -16.41 25.69 -9.27
CA ASP A 255 -17.71 25.57 -9.95
C ASP A 255 -17.64 24.61 -11.15
N MET A 256 -16.56 24.67 -11.93
CA MET A 256 -16.34 23.73 -13.04
C MET A 256 -16.30 22.28 -12.56
N ILE A 257 -15.61 21.99 -11.45
CA ILE A 257 -15.58 20.65 -10.85
C ILE A 257 -16.99 20.22 -10.40
N LYS A 258 -17.73 21.12 -9.74
CA LYS A 258 -19.11 20.84 -9.30
C LYS A 258 -20.04 20.55 -10.46
N ARG A 259 -19.95 21.32 -11.56
CA ARG A 259 -20.71 21.10 -12.80
C ARG A 259 -20.37 19.75 -13.42
N ALA A 260 -19.08 19.38 -13.47
CA ALA A 260 -18.64 18.09 -14.00
C ALA A 260 -19.20 16.90 -13.19
N ILE A 261 -19.16 16.99 -11.85
CA ILE A 261 -19.73 15.97 -10.96
C ILE A 261 -21.25 15.86 -11.16
N ALA A 262 -21.95 16.99 -11.34
CA ALA A 262 -23.39 16.99 -11.57
C ALA A 262 -23.78 16.42 -12.94
N ALA A 263 -22.98 16.67 -13.98
CA ALA A 263 -23.20 16.16 -15.33
C ALA A 263 -22.89 14.66 -15.45
N HIS A 264 -21.90 14.16 -14.71
CA HIS A 264 -21.43 12.78 -14.76
C HIS A 264 -21.28 12.19 -13.36
N PRO A 265 -22.40 11.86 -12.67
CA PRO A 265 -22.37 11.40 -11.29
C PRO A 265 -21.64 10.07 -11.09
N ASP A 266 -21.63 9.21 -12.11
CA ASP A 266 -21.01 7.88 -12.08
C ASP A 266 -19.54 7.88 -12.56
N ALA A 267 -19.04 9.01 -13.06
CA ALA A 267 -17.68 9.11 -13.55
C ALA A 267 -16.68 9.35 -12.39
N PRO A 268 -15.57 8.58 -12.31
CA PRO A 268 -14.54 8.83 -11.32
C PRO A 268 -13.76 10.10 -11.66
N LEU A 269 -13.52 10.94 -10.65
CA LEU A 269 -12.69 12.13 -10.78
C LEU A 269 -11.27 11.83 -10.30
N ILE A 270 -10.29 12.00 -11.19
CA ILE A 270 -8.87 11.76 -10.89
C ILE A 270 -8.15 13.11 -10.85
N PHE A 271 -7.51 13.40 -9.72
CA PHE A 271 -6.69 14.60 -9.54
C PHE A 271 -5.21 14.24 -9.77
N LEU A 272 -4.53 15.03 -10.61
CA LEU A 272 -3.10 14.89 -10.89
C LEU A 272 -2.36 16.16 -10.45
N PRO A 273 -2.13 16.34 -9.14
CA PRO A 273 -1.42 17.51 -8.63
C PRO A 273 0.09 17.42 -8.93
N LEU A 274 0.74 18.59 -9.02
CA LEU A 274 2.20 18.66 -8.93
C LEU A 274 2.63 18.31 -7.50
N HIS A 275 3.47 17.29 -7.34
CA HIS A 275 3.93 16.86 -6.02
C HIS A 275 5.29 17.49 -5.68
N ARG A 276 5.28 18.50 -4.82
CA ARG A 276 6.46 19.20 -4.28
C ARG A 276 6.63 18.99 -2.77
N SER A 277 5.56 18.66 -2.05
CA SER A 277 5.59 18.45 -0.61
C SER A 277 4.53 17.45 -0.13
N HIS A 278 4.70 16.88 1.06
CA HIS A 278 3.67 16.09 1.71
C HIS A 278 2.43 16.91 2.12
N LEU A 279 2.52 18.24 2.16
CA LEU A 279 1.38 19.08 2.44
C LEU A 279 0.39 19.12 1.27
N ASP A 280 0.85 18.88 0.04
CA ASP A 280 0.08 19.07 -1.19
C ASP A 280 -1.21 18.24 -1.20
N TYR A 281 -1.13 16.97 -0.84
CA TYR A 281 -2.31 16.09 -0.84
C TYR A 281 -3.29 16.45 0.29
N ILE A 282 -2.78 16.90 1.44
CA ILE A 282 -3.62 17.42 2.55
C ILE A 282 -4.34 18.68 2.08
N MET A 283 -3.66 19.55 1.33
CA MET A 283 -4.25 20.79 0.81
C MET A 283 -5.33 20.54 -0.21
N VAL A 284 -5.13 19.58 -1.13
CA VAL A 284 -6.17 19.20 -2.09
C VAL A 284 -7.42 18.71 -1.35
N SER A 285 -7.27 17.80 -0.38
CA SER A 285 -8.39 17.35 0.47
C SER A 285 -9.04 18.50 1.23
N PHE A 286 -8.25 19.41 1.83
CA PHE A 286 -8.75 20.57 2.57
C PHE A 286 -9.55 21.53 1.70
N ILE A 287 -9.06 21.84 0.50
CA ILE A 287 -9.75 22.73 -0.46
C ILE A 287 -11.08 22.12 -0.88
N LEU A 288 -11.09 20.84 -1.26
CA LEU A 288 -12.30 20.16 -1.74
C LEU A 288 -13.33 20.00 -0.63
N LEU A 289 -12.91 19.62 0.57
CA LEU A 289 -13.77 19.49 1.73
C LEU A 289 -14.47 20.82 2.07
N ASN A 290 -13.73 21.93 2.10
CA ASN A 290 -14.30 23.25 2.40
C ASN A 290 -15.22 23.82 1.30
N HIS A 291 -15.29 23.15 0.15
CA HIS A 291 -16.21 23.48 -0.94
C HIS A 291 -17.35 22.46 -1.11
N ASP A 292 -17.56 21.56 -0.14
CA ASP A 292 -18.53 20.45 -0.21
C ASP A 292 -18.31 19.55 -1.43
N ILE A 293 -17.06 19.28 -1.77
CA ILE A 293 -16.67 18.33 -2.80
C ILE A 293 -16.09 17.09 -2.10
N ARG A 294 -16.41 15.91 -2.62
CA ARG A 294 -15.91 14.63 -2.09
C ARG A 294 -14.38 14.64 -2.10
N CYS A 295 -13.76 14.30 -0.97
CA CYS A 295 -12.32 14.21 -0.84
C CYS A 295 -11.77 13.05 -1.70
N PRO A 296 -10.60 13.22 -2.33
CA PRO A 296 -9.97 12.19 -3.12
C PRO A 296 -9.30 11.13 -2.22
N LEU A 297 -9.14 9.92 -2.77
CA LEU A 297 -8.23 8.93 -2.20
C LEU A 297 -6.81 9.24 -2.69
N VAL A 298 -5.85 9.27 -1.77
CA VAL A 298 -4.47 9.66 -2.06
C VAL A 298 -3.61 8.41 -2.12
N ALA A 299 -3.09 8.06 -3.29
CA ALA A 299 -2.11 6.99 -3.42
C ALA A 299 -0.75 7.47 -2.90
N GLY A 300 -0.40 7.10 -1.67
CA GLY A 300 0.79 7.59 -0.97
C GLY A 300 1.83 6.51 -0.65
N GLY A 301 1.42 5.25 -0.72
CA GLY A 301 2.29 4.09 -0.47
C GLY A 301 2.88 4.06 0.95
N ASP A 302 3.89 3.22 1.15
CA ASP A 302 4.51 3.01 2.47
C ASP A 302 5.33 4.20 2.98
N ASN A 303 5.58 5.21 2.13
CA ASN A 303 6.37 6.40 2.46
C ASN A 303 5.64 7.39 3.38
N LEU A 304 4.36 7.15 3.70
CA LEU A 304 3.59 7.96 4.65
C LEU A 304 3.60 7.41 6.09
N ARG A 305 4.38 6.36 6.38
CA ARG A 305 4.51 5.79 7.74
C ARG A 305 5.42 6.64 8.65
N ILE A 306 5.22 7.95 8.68
CA ILE A 306 5.82 8.82 9.69
C ILE A 306 5.13 8.51 11.03
N PRO A 307 5.87 8.27 12.14
CA PRO A 307 5.26 8.04 13.43
C PRO A 307 4.30 9.18 13.78
N VAL A 308 3.13 8.86 14.34
CA VAL A 308 1.99 9.77 14.61
C VAL A 308 1.21 10.20 13.36
N PHE A 309 1.86 10.72 12.31
CA PHE A 309 1.17 11.26 11.14
C PHE A 309 0.58 10.18 10.22
N GLY A 310 1.22 9.03 10.06
CA GLY A 310 0.78 8.01 9.10
C GLY A 310 -0.63 7.46 9.37
N ASN A 311 -1.05 7.39 10.64
CA ASN A 311 -2.41 6.96 10.98
C ASN A 311 -3.43 8.04 10.62
N ILE A 312 -3.12 9.32 10.88
CA ILE A 312 -4.01 10.45 10.54
C ILE A 312 -4.21 10.50 9.04
N LEU A 313 -3.13 10.37 8.27
CA LEU A 313 -3.17 10.41 6.81
C LEU A 313 -3.98 9.26 6.21
N ARG A 314 -3.92 8.05 6.80
CA ARG A 314 -4.80 6.94 6.40
C ARG A 314 -6.27 7.22 6.65
N TYR A 315 -6.61 7.94 7.73
CA TYR A 315 -7.96 8.40 8.00
C TYR A 315 -8.39 9.58 7.12
N ASP A 316 -7.43 10.27 6.52
CA ASP A 316 -7.61 11.37 5.56
C ASP A 316 -7.66 10.90 4.09
N GLY A 317 -7.57 9.58 3.87
CA GLY A 317 -7.77 8.96 2.54
C GLY A 317 -6.52 8.39 1.89
N ALA A 318 -5.37 8.47 2.57
CA ALA A 318 -4.14 7.88 2.07
C ALA A 318 -4.17 6.35 2.11
N PHE A 319 -3.64 5.72 1.05
CA PHE A 319 -3.52 4.27 0.94
C PHE A 319 -2.20 3.83 0.29
#